data_AF-A0A936WHA1-F1
#
_entry.id   AF-A0A936WHA1-F1
#
_cell.length_a   1.000
_cell.length_b   1.000
_cell.length_c   1.000
_cell.angle_alpha   90.00
_cell.angle_beta   90.00
_cell.angle_gamma   90.00
#
_symmetry.space_group_name_H-M   'P 1'
#
loop_
_entity.id
_entity.type
_entity.pdbx_description
1 polymer ?
#
loop_
_entity_poly.entity_id
_entity_poly.type
_entity_poly.pdbx_seq_one_letter_code
_entity_poly.pdbx_strand_id
1 'polypeptide(L)'
;MEAIPTNYKNIRFRSKLEASYALTFDSYGIEWAYEVNGFQIDSIKYLPDFWLPKIHTVLEVKGPLVPGAEKTKALAGAVNNPDWWNPQTLVVIGNEMGVIKDAENDTDVSLAKCTKCKQFWFMPWYLSFACRNCNEYDGDHHIEKTYERFELKQFHI
;
A
#
# COMPACT_ATOMS: atom_id res chain seq x y z
N MET A 1 24.94 -5.71 0.06
CA MET A 1 24.75 -4.47 0.83
C MET A 1 23.62 -4.73 1.80
N GLU A 2 23.88 -4.64 3.10
CA GLU A 2 22.86 -4.90 4.13
C GLU A 2 21.97 -3.67 4.32
N ALA A 3 20.69 -3.89 4.63
CA ALA A 3 19.77 -2.81 4.94
C ALA A 3 20.19 -2.08 6.22
N ILE A 4 20.13 -0.74 6.22
CA ILE A 4 20.45 0.09 7.38
C ILE A 4 19.19 0.26 8.25
N PRO A 5 19.15 -0.28 9.49
CA PRO A 5 18.02 -0.06 10.38
C PRO A 5 17.85 1.43 10.67
N THR A 6 16.62 1.92 10.62
CA THR A 6 16.32 3.36 10.73
C THR A 6 15.19 3.57 11.73
N ASN A 7 15.35 4.54 12.63
CA ASN A 7 14.32 4.90 13.60
C ASN A 7 13.42 6.01 13.05
N TYR A 8 12.10 5.81 13.11
CA TYR A 8 11.12 6.85 12.82
C TYR A 8 9.89 6.68 13.73
N LYS A 9 9.40 7.77 14.32
CA LYS A 9 8.30 7.76 15.31
C LYS A 9 8.44 6.69 16.41
N ASN A 10 9.65 6.54 16.95
CA ASN A 10 10.01 5.53 17.97
C ASN A 10 9.87 4.06 17.53
N ILE A 11 9.69 3.80 16.23
CA ILE A 11 9.70 2.47 15.62
C ILE A 11 11.05 2.26 14.94
N ARG A 12 11.66 1.10 15.18
CA ARG A 12 12.92 0.69 14.54
C ARG A 12 12.60 -0.16 13.31
N PHE A 13 12.69 0.46 12.14
CA PHE A 13 12.49 -0.22 10.86
C PHE A 13 13.72 -1.04 10.49
N ARG A 14 13.52 -2.17 9.78
CA ARG A 14 14.60 -3.04 9.31
C ARG A 14 15.43 -2.37 8.23
N SER A 15 14.85 -1.40 7.50
CA SER A 15 15.57 -0.65 6.48
C SER A 15 15.20 0.84 6.44
N LYS A 16 16.13 1.64 5.90
CA LYS A 16 15.89 3.04 5.51
C LYS A 16 14.74 3.18 4.51
N LEU A 17 14.55 2.21 3.62
CA LEU A 17 13.47 2.23 2.64
C LEU A 17 12.11 2.09 3.32
N GLU A 18 11.96 1.13 4.23
CA GLU A 18 10.73 0.98 5.03
C GLU A 18 10.43 2.25 5.84
N ALA A 19 11.43 2.85 6.52
CA ALA A 19 11.23 4.12 7.22
C ALA A 19 10.82 5.27 6.29
N SER A 20 11.32 5.29 5.04
CA SER A 20 10.94 6.26 4.02
C SER A 20 9.47 6.11 3.59
N TYR A 21 8.97 4.87 3.52
CA TYR A 21 7.55 4.60 3.27
C TYR A 21 6.67 5.10 4.41
N ALA A 22 7.03 4.83 5.67
CA ALA A 22 6.31 5.34 6.83
C ALA A 22 6.22 6.89 6.84
N LEU A 23 7.36 7.56 6.61
CA LEU A 23 7.42 9.02 6.45
C LEU A 23 6.51 9.51 5.31
N THR A 24 6.50 8.80 4.19
CA THR A 24 5.71 9.16 3.02
C THR A 24 4.21 9.04 3.30
N PHE A 25 3.78 7.94 3.93
CA PHE A 25 2.38 7.74 4.34
C PHE A 25 1.90 8.84 5.28
N ASP A 26 2.70 9.21 6.28
CA ASP A 26 2.37 10.31 7.16
C ASP A 26 2.18 11.63 6.40
N SER A 27 2.98 11.86 5.36
CA SER A 27 2.87 13.07 4.56
C SER A 27 1.63 13.13 3.66
N TYR A 28 1.04 11.97 3.35
CA TYR A 28 -0.26 11.85 2.68
C TYR A 28 -1.43 11.67 3.68
N GLY A 29 -1.17 11.68 4.98
CA GLY A 29 -2.19 11.40 5.99
C GLY A 29 -2.76 9.98 5.91
N ILE A 30 -2.00 9.03 5.36
CA ILE A 30 -2.37 7.61 5.28
C ILE A 30 -2.00 6.96 6.61
N GLU A 31 -2.98 6.39 7.30
CA GLU A 31 -2.75 5.61 8.52
C GLU A 31 -2.04 4.30 8.20
N TRP A 32 -1.01 3.96 8.97
CA TRP A 32 -0.20 2.77 8.77
C TRP A 32 0.17 2.10 10.09
N ALA A 33 0.37 0.80 10.02
CA ALA A 33 0.90 -0.02 11.10
C ALA A 33 2.03 -0.91 10.55
N TYR A 34 3.16 -0.95 11.26
CA TYR A 34 4.37 -1.66 10.85
C TYR A 34 4.44 -3.05 11.50
N GLU A 35 4.77 -4.08 10.73
CA GLU A 35 4.93 -5.48 11.20
C GLU A 35 3.85 -5.91 12.22
N VAL A 36 2.57 -5.74 11.84
CA VAL A 36 1.44 -6.04 12.73
C VAL A 36 1.43 -7.53 13.07
N ASN A 37 1.80 -7.86 14.31
CA ASN A 37 1.79 -9.24 14.79
C ASN A 37 0.38 -9.81 14.83
N GLY A 38 0.22 -11.07 14.44
CA GLY A 38 -1.07 -11.75 14.40
C GLY A 38 -1.99 -11.26 13.28
N PHE A 39 -1.48 -10.49 12.32
CA PHE A 39 -2.27 -10.05 11.18
C PHE A 39 -2.79 -11.26 10.38
N GLN A 40 -4.11 -11.24 10.18
CA GLN A 40 -4.85 -12.31 9.52
C GLN A 40 -5.82 -11.67 8.53
N ILE A 41 -5.72 -12.10 7.27
CA ILE A 41 -6.71 -11.79 6.25
C ILE A 41 -7.40 -13.12 5.91
N ASP A 42 -8.72 -13.16 6.10
CA ASP A 42 -9.52 -14.38 6.02
C ASP A 42 -8.94 -15.50 6.90
N SER A 43 -8.41 -16.57 6.30
CA SER A 43 -7.78 -17.71 6.98
C SER A 43 -6.26 -17.70 6.92
N ILE A 44 -5.66 -16.65 6.34
CA ILE A 44 -4.22 -16.56 6.05
C ILE A 44 -3.55 -15.67 7.10
N LYS A 45 -2.60 -16.25 7.83
CA LYS A 45 -1.69 -15.50 8.71
C LYS A 45 -0.51 -15.01 7.89
N TYR A 46 -0.25 -13.71 7.96
CA TYR A 46 0.84 -13.06 7.24
C TYR A 46 1.41 -11.94 8.09
N LEU A 47 2.72 -11.74 8.07
CA LEU A 47 3.36 -10.60 8.73
C LEU A 47 3.76 -9.60 7.64
N PRO A 48 2.94 -8.58 7.37
CA PRO A 48 3.24 -7.62 6.33
C PRO A 48 4.29 -6.62 6.80
N ASP A 49 5.02 -6.02 5.86
CA ASP A 49 5.85 -4.83 6.18
C ASP A 49 4.95 -3.69 6.69
N PHE A 50 3.86 -3.40 5.97
CA PHE A 50 2.86 -2.41 6.36
C PHE A 50 1.42 -2.90 6.18
N TRP A 51 0.58 -2.57 7.16
CA TRP A 51 -0.87 -2.59 7.04
C TRP A 51 -1.44 -1.17 7.06
N LEU A 52 -2.28 -0.84 6.08
CA LEU A 52 -2.93 0.47 5.93
C LEU A 52 -4.45 0.30 6.21
N PRO A 53 -4.87 0.35 7.49
CA PRO A 53 -6.17 -0.14 7.93
C PRO A 53 -7.36 0.56 7.27
N LYS A 54 -7.27 1.89 7.12
CA LYS A 54 -8.38 2.71 6.59
C LYS A 54 -8.68 2.45 5.13
N ILE A 55 -7.70 2.01 4.36
CA ILE A 55 -7.82 1.79 2.92
C ILE A 55 -7.66 0.31 2.57
N HIS A 56 -7.73 -0.57 3.56
CA HIS A 56 -7.64 -2.02 3.42
C HIS A 56 -6.49 -2.44 2.49
N THR A 57 -5.28 -1.95 2.73
CA THR A 57 -4.12 -2.22 1.86
C THR A 57 -2.96 -2.81 2.65
N VAL A 58 -2.44 -3.94 2.20
CA VAL A 58 -1.14 -4.49 2.60
C VAL A 58 -0.09 -3.95 1.64
N LEU A 59 1.02 -3.45 2.18
CA LEU A 59 2.16 -3.02 1.39
C LEU A 59 3.44 -3.74 1.81
N GLU A 60 4.06 -4.38 0.84
CA GLU A 60 5.37 -5.02 0.95
C GLU A 60 6.43 -4.14 0.28
N VAL A 61 7.50 -3.83 1.01
CA VAL A 61 8.60 -3.00 0.54
C VAL A 61 9.71 -3.89 0.02
N LYS A 62 10.07 -3.74 -1.26
CA LYS A 62 11.13 -4.54 -1.88
C LYS A 62 12.24 -3.64 -2.42
N GLY A 63 13.47 -3.96 -2.03
CA GLY A 63 14.68 -3.37 -2.62
C GLY A 63 14.98 -3.94 -4.01
N PRO A 64 15.95 -3.36 -4.73
CA PRO A 64 16.24 -3.65 -6.14
C PRO A 64 16.78 -5.06 -6.39
N LEU A 65 17.23 -5.75 -5.33
CA LEU A 65 17.94 -7.02 -5.41
C LEU A 65 17.30 -8.13 -4.56
N VAL A 66 16.04 -7.99 -4.13
CA VAL A 66 15.34 -9.04 -3.37
C VAL A 66 14.23 -9.65 -4.23
N PRO A 67 14.48 -10.78 -4.92
CA PRO A 67 13.41 -11.62 -5.42
C PRO A 67 12.61 -12.13 -4.22
N GLY A 68 11.36 -11.72 -4.12
CA GLY A 68 10.52 -12.07 -2.96
C GLY A 68 9.04 -11.82 -3.17
N ALA A 69 8.64 -11.50 -4.41
CA ALA A 69 7.25 -11.22 -4.73
C ALA A 69 6.38 -12.48 -4.72
N GLU A 70 6.93 -13.70 -4.76
CA GLU A 70 6.13 -14.93 -4.87
C GLU A 70 5.16 -15.11 -3.70
N LYS A 71 5.61 -14.92 -2.46
CA LYS A 71 4.74 -15.01 -1.28
C LYS A 71 3.70 -13.90 -1.25
N THR A 72 4.10 -12.68 -1.60
CA THR A 72 3.21 -11.52 -1.67
C THR A 72 2.16 -11.69 -2.78
N LYS A 73 2.55 -12.24 -3.92
CA LYS A 73 1.67 -12.58 -5.05
C LYS A 73 0.71 -13.72 -4.70
N ALA A 74 1.19 -14.74 -4.00
CA ALA A 74 0.34 -15.81 -3.49
C ALA A 74 -0.69 -15.29 -2.48
N LEU A 75 -0.28 -14.36 -1.59
CA LEU A 75 -1.22 -13.66 -0.72
C LEU A 75 -2.25 -12.89 -1.55
N ALA A 76 -1.81 -12.07 -2.50
CA ALA A 76 -2.69 -11.28 -3.37
C ALA A 76 -3.75 -12.13 -4.07
N GLY A 77 -3.34 -13.22 -4.73
CA GLY A 77 -4.28 -14.13 -5.39
C GLY A 77 -5.23 -14.88 -4.43
N ALA A 78 -4.87 -15.00 -3.15
CA ALA A 78 -5.70 -15.65 -2.15
C ALA A 78 -6.67 -14.70 -1.43
N VAL A 79 -6.38 -13.39 -1.44
CA VAL A 79 -7.17 -12.34 -0.81
C VAL A 79 -7.80 -11.38 -1.82
N ASN A 80 -7.94 -11.82 -3.07
CA ASN A 80 -8.65 -11.08 -4.12
C ASN A 80 -10.09 -11.58 -4.28
N ASN A 81 -11.04 -10.63 -4.34
CA ASN A 81 -12.46 -10.91 -4.58
C ASN A 81 -12.73 -10.64 -6.04
N PRO A 82 -13.45 -11.53 -6.75
CA PRO A 82 -14.14 -11.13 -7.96
C PRO A 82 -15.30 -10.14 -7.72
N ASP A 83 -15.69 -9.85 -6.47
CA ASP A 83 -16.74 -8.87 -6.16
C ASP A 83 -16.25 -7.41 -6.30
N TRP A 84 -16.67 -6.77 -7.39
CA TRP A 84 -16.38 -5.38 -7.75
C TRP A 84 -16.96 -4.33 -6.79
N TRP A 85 -17.96 -4.69 -5.99
CA TRP A 85 -18.62 -3.73 -5.08
C TRP A 85 -18.00 -3.71 -3.68
N ASN A 86 -17.30 -4.77 -3.29
CA ASN A 86 -16.70 -4.89 -1.98
C ASN A 86 -15.17 -4.84 -2.10
N PRO A 87 -14.52 -3.67 -1.90
CA PRO A 87 -13.08 -3.57 -2.09
C PRO A 87 -12.36 -4.47 -1.08
N GLN A 88 -11.94 -5.65 -1.55
CA GLN A 88 -11.10 -6.56 -0.79
C GLN A 88 -9.73 -5.95 -0.52
N THR A 89 -9.00 -6.58 0.39
CA THR A 89 -7.65 -6.17 0.75
C THR A 89 -6.77 -6.07 -0.49
N LEU A 90 -6.31 -4.87 -0.81
CA LEU A 90 -5.33 -4.66 -1.87
C LEU A 90 -3.96 -5.07 -1.35
N VAL A 91 -3.21 -5.87 -2.11
CA VAL A 91 -1.83 -6.21 -1.79
C VAL A 91 -0.92 -5.59 -2.82
N VAL A 92 -0.05 -4.68 -2.38
CA VAL A 92 0.87 -3.96 -3.26
C VAL A 92 2.32 -4.18 -2.89
N ILE A 93 3.18 -4.03 -3.88
CA ILE A 93 4.64 -4.03 -3.73
C ILE A 93 5.15 -2.63 -4.07
N GLY A 94 5.87 -2.03 -3.13
CA GLY A 94 6.55 -0.75 -3.31
C GLY A 94 8.06 -0.91 -3.45
N ASN A 95 8.69 -0.13 -4.32
CA ASN A 95 10.15 -0.10 -4.48
C ASN A 95 10.76 1.27 -4.16
N GLU A 96 12.09 1.36 -4.26
CA GLU A 96 12.88 2.57 -3.98
C GLU A 96 12.69 3.73 -4.97
N MET A 97 12.11 3.48 -6.14
CA MET A 97 11.74 4.52 -7.11
C MET A 97 10.33 5.07 -6.86
N GLY A 98 9.68 4.65 -5.77
CA GLY A 98 8.28 4.99 -5.47
C GLY A 98 7.28 4.37 -6.44
N VAL A 99 7.68 3.37 -7.23
CA VAL A 99 6.73 2.62 -8.06
C VAL A 99 5.99 1.65 -7.13
N ILE A 100 4.66 1.74 -7.18
CA ILE A 100 3.75 0.85 -6.44
C ILE A 100 3.03 0.00 -7.48
N LYS A 101 3.07 -1.31 -7.26
CA LYS A 101 2.42 -2.28 -8.13
C LYS A 101 1.45 -3.16 -7.37
N ASP A 102 0.37 -3.55 -8.03
CA ASP A 102 -0.45 -4.67 -7.58
C ASP A 102 0.39 -5.95 -7.59
N ALA A 103 0.32 -6.70 -6.50
CA ALA A 103 1.14 -7.88 -6.33
C ALA A 103 0.68 -9.09 -7.17
N GLU A 104 -0.61 -9.18 -7.51
CA GLU A 104 -1.12 -10.30 -8.31
C GLU A 104 -0.77 -10.13 -9.80
N ASN A 105 -1.15 -8.98 -10.36
CA ASN A 105 -1.14 -8.68 -11.79
C ASN A 105 0.11 -7.92 -12.23
N ASP A 106 0.96 -7.47 -11.30
CA ASP A 106 2.18 -6.70 -11.57
C ASP A 106 1.92 -5.39 -12.35
N THR A 107 0.75 -4.79 -12.13
CA THR A 107 0.31 -3.55 -12.77
C THR A 107 0.53 -2.34 -11.87
N ASP A 108 0.77 -1.18 -12.47
CA ASP A 108 0.97 0.07 -11.72
C ASP A 108 -0.30 0.49 -10.98
N VAL A 109 -0.10 0.97 -9.76
CA VAL A 109 -1.15 1.46 -8.86
C VAL A 109 -0.94 2.95 -8.64
N SER A 110 -2.00 3.73 -8.89
CA SER A 110 -1.94 5.18 -8.74
C SER A 110 -2.35 5.61 -7.34
N LEU A 111 -1.89 6.80 -6.92
CA LEU A 111 -2.41 7.43 -5.72
C LEU A 111 -3.58 8.34 -6.10
N ALA A 112 -4.74 8.09 -5.49
CA ALA A 112 -5.97 8.84 -5.71
C ALA A 112 -6.39 9.54 -4.43
N LYS A 113 -7.03 10.70 -4.56
CA LYS A 113 -7.62 11.44 -3.43
C LYS A 113 -9.12 11.58 -3.61
N CYS A 114 -9.86 11.13 -2.61
CA CYS A 114 -11.32 11.20 -2.63
C CYS A 114 -11.82 12.63 -2.39
N THR A 115 -12.69 13.15 -3.25
CA THR A 115 -13.27 14.49 -3.10
C THR A 115 -14.23 14.60 -1.91
N LYS A 116 -14.83 13.48 -1.48
CA LYS A 116 -15.75 13.41 -0.33
C LYS A 116 -15.01 13.34 1.01
N CYS A 117 -14.22 12.28 1.24
CA CYS A 117 -13.54 12.09 2.53
C CYS A 117 -12.15 12.73 2.61
N LYS A 118 -11.63 13.28 1.50
CA LYS A 118 -10.30 13.90 1.38
C LYS A 118 -9.11 12.96 1.63
N GLN A 119 -9.37 11.66 1.79
CA GLN A 119 -8.35 10.65 2.06
C GLN A 119 -7.66 10.20 0.77
N PHE A 120 -6.33 9.99 0.87
CA PHE A 120 -5.54 9.32 -0.15
C PHE A 120 -5.67 7.80 -0.05
N TRP A 121 -5.69 7.14 -1.20
CA TRP A 121 -5.76 5.67 -1.29
C TRP A 121 -5.10 5.17 -2.59
N PHE A 122 -4.72 3.89 -2.58
CA PHE A 122 -4.11 3.21 -3.72
C PHE A 122 -5.16 2.65 -4.67
N MET A 123 -5.18 3.17 -5.90
CA MET A 123 -6.17 2.85 -6.93
C MET A 123 -5.52 2.06 -8.08
N PRO A 124 -5.73 0.73 -8.16
CA PRO A 124 -5.45 -0.04 -9.36
C PRO A 124 -6.54 0.21 -10.41
N TRP A 125 -6.14 0.25 -11.69
CA TRP A 125 -7.02 0.62 -12.80
C TRP A 125 -8.09 -0.41 -13.17
N TYR A 126 -7.96 -1.64 -12.69
CA TYR A 126 -8.80 -2.78 -13.08
C TYR A 126 -9.67 -3.31 -11.94
N LEU A 127 -9.68 -2.67 -10.76
CA LEU A 127 -10.63 -2.96 -9.68
C LEU A 127 -11.70 -1.86 -9.61
N SER A 128 -12.42 -1.81 -8.49
CA SER A 128 -13.37 -0.74 -8.20
C SER A 128 -12.70 0.62 -8.05
N PHE A 129 -13.32 1.65 -8.63
CA PHE A 129 -12.97 3.05 -8.34
C PHE A 129 -13.52 3.51 -7.00
N ALA A 130 -14.33 2.71 -6.30
CA ALA A 130 -14.88 3.11 -5.01
C ALA A 130 -13.76 3.47 -4.01
N CYS A 131 -13.92 4.61 -3.34
CA CYS A 131 -12.96 5.06 -2.35
C CYS A 131 -12.82 4.03 -1.22
N ARG A 132 -11.63 3.43 -1.06
CA ARG A 132 -11.37 2.40 -0.03
C ARG A 132 -11.53 2.87 1.41
N ASN A 133 -11.65 4.18 1.67
CA ASN A 133 -11.85 4.74 3.01
C ASN A 133 -13.32 5.02 3.34
N CYS A 134 -14.12 5.48 2.38
CA CYS A 134 -15.52 5.91 2.65
C CYS A 134 -16.57 5.27 1.73
N ASN A 135 -16.15 4.37 0.83
CA ASN A 135 -16.97 3.67 -0.16
C ASN A 135 -17.75 4.60 -1.12
N GLU A 136 -17.34 5.86 -1.24
CA GLU A 136 -17.90 6.74 -2.26
C GLU A 136 -17.61 6.18 -3.65
N TYR A 137 -18.63 6.17 -4.50
CA TYR A 137 -18.53 5.71 -5.87
C TYR A 137 -19.49 6.50 -6.75
N ASP A 138 -18.93 7.14 -7.78
CA ASP A 138 -19.65 7.86 -8.84
C ASP A 138 -18.78 7.83 -10.11
N GLY A 139 -18.41 6.62 -10.54
CA GLY A 139 -17.32 6.44 -11.50
C GLY A 139 -16.03 7.04 -10.94
N ASP A 140 -15.37 7.92 -11.69
CA ASP A 140 -14.17 8.65 -11.30
C ASP A 140 -14.45 10.10 -10.81
N HIS A 141 -15.70 10.58 -10.84
CA HIS A 141 -16.03 11.97 -10.47
C HIS A 141 -15.73 12.31 -9.00
N HIS A 142 -15.70 11.29 -8.15
CA HIS A 142 -15.36 11.43 -6.73
C HIS A 142 -13.84 11.41 -6.47
N ILE A 143 -13.02 11.37 -7.51
CA ILE A 143 -11.56 11.42 -7.45
C ILE A 143 -11.10 12.83 -7.85
N GLU A 144 -10.18 13.43 -7.10
CA GLU A 144 -9.57 14.70 -7.48
C GLU A 144 -8.93 14.56 -8.87
N LYS A 145 -9.06 15.59 -9.73
CA LYS A 145 -8.90 15.51 -11.20
C LYS A 145 -7.55 15.03 -11.74
N THR A 146 -6.65 14.58 -10.89
CA THR A 146 -5.34 14.04 -11.24
C THR A 146 -5.05 12.81 -10.40
N TYR A 147 -4.67 11.72 -11.08
CA TYR A 147 -3.98 10.61 -10.48
C TYR A 147 -2.54 11.05 -10.22
N GLU A 148 -2.12 11.02 -8.98
CA GLU A 148 -0.76 11.40 -8.62
C GLU A 148 0.13 10.15 -8.67
N ARG A 149 1.32 10.31 -9.25
CA ARG A 149 2.37 9.32 -9.04
C ARG A 149 2.72 9.36 -7.55
N PHE A 150 2.81 8.19 -6.93
CA PHE A 150 3.27 8.10 -5.55
C PHE A 150 4.70 8.66 -5.45
N GLU A 151 4.87 9.74 -4.70
CA GLU A 151 6.17 10.37 -4.50
C GLU A 151 6.80 9.86 -3.20
N LEU A 152 7.70 8.89 -3.32
CA LEU A 152 8.44 8.37 -2.18
C LEU A 152 9.39 9.45 -1.64
N LYS A 153 9.16 9.87 -0.39
CA LYS A 153 10.05 10.77 0.34
C LYS A 153 11.18 9.97 0.95
N GLN A 154 12.41 10.28 0.57
CA GLN A 154 13.57 9.59 1.13
C GLN A 154 13.88 10.10 2.54
N PHE A 155 14.10 9.16 3.45
CA PHE A 155 14.63 9.49 4.76
C PHE A 155 16.07 10.00 4.63
N HIS A 156 16.39 11.16 5.17
CA HIS A 156 17.77 11.65 5.23
C HIS A 156 18.28 11.42 6.66
N ILE A 157 19.42 10.75 6.80
CA ILE A 157 20.12 10.55 8.09
C ILE A 157 21.08 11.71 8.27
#